data_AF-A0A2D5JA09-F1
#
_entry.id   AF-A0A2D5JA09-F1
#
_cell.length_a   1.000
_cell.length_b   1.000
_cell.length_c   1.000
_cell.angle_alpha   90.00
_cell.angle_beta   90.00
_cell.angle_gamma   90.00
#
_symmetry.space_group_name_H-M   'P 1'
#
loop_
_entity.id
_entity.type
_entity.pdbx_description
1 polymer ?
#
loop_
_entity_poly.entity_id
_entity_poly.type
_entity_poly.pdbx_seq_one_letter_code
_entity_poly.pdbx_strand_id
1 'polypeptide(L)'
;MTLRALLFVLLILPTLTPALVPTPGHAQPEAEVDLARRLLYDMQEQSIRESREFCGMIGVDVEGRYVVGPISRGTADRCTFRRPRRANYIVASFHTHGGYLAGYDNEVPSIIDLESERSQGLRGYVATPGGRFWLVDGKQSRVQLLCGPKCLPWDPRFTQGELERIRKSYTRKELFERAR
;
A
#
# COMPACT_ATOMS: atom_id res chain seq x y z
N MET A 1 -32.90 59.96 45.77
CA MET A 1 -33.29 58.73 45.03
C MET A 1 -33.27 59.07 43.55
N THR A 2 -32.13 58.94 42.86
CA THR A 2 -31.64 57.75 42.08
C THR A 2 -32.61 57.40 40.95
N LEU A 3 -32.24 57.26 39.67
CA LEU A 3 -31.01 56.74 39.06
C LEU A 3 -31.05 57.11 37.54
N ARG A 4 -29.93 57.54 36.93
CA ARG A 4 -29.78 57.68 35.45
C ARG A 4 -29.07 56.43 34.93
N ALA A 5 -29.68 55.70 34.00
CA ALA A 5 -29.10 54.53 33.36
C ALA A 5 -28.14 54.94 32.23
N LEU A 6 -26.87 54.48 32.31
CA LEU A 6 -25.91 54.55 31.21
C LEU A 6 -26.04 53.30 30.33
N LEU A 7 -26.24 53.51 29.02
CA LEU A 7 -26.14 52.47 28.00
C LEU A 7 -24.67 52.32 27.59
N PHE A 8 -24.06 51.16 27.86
CA PHE A 8 -22.77 50.77 27.31
C PHE A 8 -22.98 50.06 25.97
N VAL A 9 -22.53 50.66 24.87
CA VAL A 9 -22.46 50.01 23.56
C VAL A 9 -21.10 49.30 23.45
N LEU A 10 -21.11 47.97 23.51
CA LEU A 10 -19.93 47.14 23.36
C LEU A 10 -19.63 46.95 21.86
N LEU A 11 -18.56 47.58 21.35
CA LEU A 11 -18.05 47.35 19.99
C LEU A 11 -17.21 46.06 19.98
N ILE A 12 -17.74 45.01 19.36
CA ILE A 12 -17.04 43.73 19.15
C ILE A 12 -16.25 43.84 17.84
N LEU A 13 -14.91 43.92 17.93
CA LEU A 13 -14.02 43.80 16.77
C LEU A 13 -13.84 42.31 16.39
N PRO A 14 -14.05 41.92 15.11
CA PRO A 14 -13.80 40.55 14.69
C PRO A 14 -12.29 40.31 14.53
N THR A 15 -11.76 39.39 15.32
CA THR A 15 -10.40 38.87 15.19
C THR A 15 -10.34 37.91 14.00
N LEU A 16 -9.68 38.34 12.92
CA LEU A 16 -9.46 37.51 11.73
C LEU A 16 -8.42 36.43 12.07
N THR A 17 -8.88 35.22 12.39
CA THR A 17 -8.03 34.05 12.59
C THR A 17 -7.73 33.42 11.23
N PRO A 18 -6.45 33.25 10.83
CA PRO A 18 -6.11 32.59 9.59
C PRO A 18 -6.48 31.11 9.68
N ALA A 19 -7.42 30.68 8.84
CA ALA A 19 -7.75 29.27 8.69
C ALA A 19 -6.54 28.53 8.11
N LEU A 20 -5.95 27.64 8.91
CA LEU A 20 -4.97 26.67 8.44
C LEU A 20 -5.72 25.72 7.48
N VAL A 21 -5.60 25.95 6.17
CA VAL A 21 -6.15 25.02 5.18
C VAL A 21 -5.23 23.79 5.18
N PRO A 22 -5.69 22.61 5.62
CA PRO A 22 -4.88 21.41 5.53
C PRO A 22 -4.60 21.14 4.05
N THR A 23 -3.34 21.18 3.65
CA THR A 23 -2.92 20.65 2.36
C THR A 23 -3.28 19.17 2.35
N PRO A 24 -4.07 18.68 1.37
CA PRO A 24 -4.30 17.25 1.25
C PRO A 24 -2.94 16.59 1.04
N GLY A 25 -2.43 15.94 2.09
CA GLY A 25 -1.40 14.92 1.92
C GLY A 25 -1.94 13.92 0.91
N HIS A 26 -1.12 13.50 -0.05
CA HIS A 26 -1.48 12.50 -1.05
C HIS A 26 -1.68 11.14 -0.36
N ALA A 27 -2.77 11.01 0.39
CA ALA A 27 -3.27 9.76 0.89
C ALA A 27 -3.59 8.87 -0.32
N GLN A 28 -3.38 7.58 -0.14
CA GLN A 28 -3.69 6.59 -1.16
C GLN A 28 -5.22 6.54 -1.31
N PRO A 29 -5.79 6.53 -2.53
CA PRO A 29 -7.23 6.40 -2.68
C PRO A 29 -7.70 5.08 -2.07
N GLU A 30 -8.69 5.13 -1.17
CA GLU A 30 -9.24 3.95 -0.49
C GLU A 30 -9.70 2.87 -1.48
N ALA A 31 -10.34 3.30 -2.57
CA ALA A 31 -10.80 2.42 -3.64
C ALA A 31 -9.65 1.69 -4.38
N GLU A 32 -8.46 2.30 -4.51
CA GLU A 32 -7.27 1.66 -5.10
C GLU A 32 -6.75 0.56 -4.17
N VAL A 33 -6.66 0.86 -2.87
CA VAL A 33 -6.23 -0.08 -1.82
C VAL A 33 -7.18 -1.28 -1.74
N ASP A 34 -8.49 -1.04 -1.76
CA ASP A 34 -9.49 -2.11 -1.68
C ASP A 34 -9.51 -2.98 -2.94
N LEU A 35 -9.32 -2.38 -4.11
CA LEU A 35 -9.17 -3.14 -5.35
C LEU A 35 -7.93 -4.03 -5.31
N ALA A 36 -6.79 -3.50 -4.90
CA ALA A 36 -5.56 -4.28 -4.75
C ALA A 36 -5.71 -5.40 -3.72
N ARG A 37 -6.35 -5.13 -2.58
CA ARG A 37 -6.62 -6.15 -1.55
C ARG A 37 -7.46 -7.31 -2.10
N ARG A 38 -8.53 -7.02 -2.83
CA ARG A 38 -9.39 -8.05 -3.46
C ARG A 38 -8.62 -8.89 -4.48
N LEU A 39 -7.89 -8.24 -5.39
CA LEU A 39 -7.10 -8.94 -6.41
C LEU A 39 -6.07 -9.88 -5.77
N LEU A 40 -5.38 -9.41 -4.73
CA LEU A 40 -4.41 -10.24 -4.01
C LEU A 40 -5.09 -11.37 -3.25
N TYR A 41 -6.21 -11.11 -2.56
CA TYR A 41 -6.99 -12.14 -1.88
C TYR A 41 -7.33 -13.30 -2.82
N ASP A 42 -7.86 -12.98 -4.00
CA ASP A 42 -8.32 -13.98 -4.99
C ASP A 42 -7.17 -14.85 -5.54
N MET A 43 -5.95 -14.33 -5.59
CA MET A 43 -4.78 -15.05 -6.13
C MET A 43 -3.96 -15.76 -5.05
N GLN A 44 -4.06 -15.35 -3.79
CA GLN A 44 -3.09 -15.71 -2.76
C GLN A 44 -3.02 -17.21 -2.50
N GLU A 45 -4.15 -17.90 -2.45
CA GLU A 45 -4.15 -19.35 -2.23
C GLU A 45 -3.46 -20.10 -3.38
N GLN A 46 -3.66 -19.66 -4.62
CA GLN A 46 -2.98 -20.27 -5.77
C GLN A 46 -1.48 -19.97 -5.76
N SER A 47 -1.11 -18.73 -5.44
CA SER A 47 0.29 -18.30 -5.24
C SER A 47 1.02 -19.21 -4.25
N ILE A 48 0.38 -19.48 -3.12
CA ILE A 48 0.91 -20.32 -2.04
C ILE A 48 1.07 -21.77 -2.50
N ARG A 49 0.01 -22.35 -3.09
CA ARG A 49 0.04 -23.76 -3.54
C ARG A 49 1.09 -24.01 -4.61
N GLU A 50 1.27 -23.07 -5.52
CA GLU A 50 2.19 -23.20 -6.65
C GLU A 50 3.60 -22.68 -6.35
N SER A 51 3.81 -22.08 -5.18
CA SER A 51 5.04 -21.38 -4.80
C SER A 51 5.53 -20.41 -5.89
N ARG A 52 4.62 -19.56 -6.38
CA ARG A 52 4.86 -18.64 -7.50
C ARG A 52 4.16 -17.31 -7.30
N GLU A 53 4.83 -16.24 -7.72
CA GLU A 53 4.22 -14.92 -7.76
C GLU A 53 3.13 -14.82 -8.83
N PHE A 54 2.06 -14.12 -8.49
CA PHE A 54 1.04 -13.65 -9.42
C PHE A 54 1.01 -12.13 -9.37
N CYS A 55 1.04 -11.47 -10.53
CA CYS A 55 1.14 -10.01 -10.57
C CYS A 55 0.28 -9.37 -11.66
N GLY A 56 0.02 -8.08 -11.48
CA GLY A 56 -0.67 -7.25 -12.45
C GLY A 56 -0.51 -5.77 -12.15
N MET A 57 -1.18 -4.95 -12.96
CA MET A 57 -1.19 -3.49 -12.80
C MET A 57 -2.62 -2.98 -12.77
N ILE A 58 -2.83 -1.92 -12.01
CA ILE A 58 -4.07 -1.15 -11.96
C ILE A 58 -3.80 0.17 -12.69
N GLY A 59 -4.66 0.51 -13.63
CA GLY A 59 -4.68 1.80 -14.30
C GLY A 59 -6.04 2.46 -14.19
N VAL A 60 -6.12 3.66 -14.74
CA VAL A 60 -7.35 4.44 -14.86
C VAL A 60 -7.65 4.67 -16.33
N ASP A 61 -8.87 4.38 -16.78
CA ASP A 61 -9.32 4.64 -18.15
C ASP A 61 -9.68 6.11 -18.39
N VAL A 62 -10.16 6.44 -19.60
CA VAL A 62 -10.49 7.82 -19.97
C VAL A 62 -11.75 8.34 -19.25
N GLU A 63 -12.59 7.44 -18.73
CA GLU A 63 -13.76 7.76 -17.92
C GLU A 63 -13.43 7.87 -16.41
N GLY A 64 -12.16 7.73 -16.02
CA GLY A 64 -11.73 7.81 -14.62
C GLY A 64 -11.99 6.53 -13.82
N ARG A 65 -12.27 5.39 -14.47
CA ARG A 65 -12.53 4.10 -13.80
C ARG A 65 -11.26 3.28 -13.68
N TYR A 66 -11.14 2.53 -12.58
CA TYR A 66 -10.06 1.57 -12.46
C TYR A 66 -10.22 0.42 -13.45
N VAL A 67 -9.11 0.07 -14.11
CA VAL A 67 -9.00 -1.07 -15.02
C VAL A 67 -7.78 -1.91 -14.62
N VAL A 68 -7.95 -3.23 -14.65
CA VAL A 68 -6.90 -4.17 -14.24
C VAL A 68 -6.30 -4.83 -15.48
N GLY A 69 -4.97 -4.95 -15.48
CA GLY A 69 -4.23 -5.62 -16.55
C GLY A 69 -4.40 -7.13 -16.49
N PRO A 70 -3.96 -7.86 -17.55
CA PRO A 70 -3.89 -9.31 -17.47
C PRO A 70 -3.04 -9.76 -16.29
N ILE A 71 -3.51 -10.75 -15.54
CA ILE A 71 -2.73 -11.38 -14.48
C ILE A 71 -1.62 -12.22 -15.12
N SER A 72 -0.39 -11.99 -14.67
CA SER A 72 0.77 -12.77 -15.05
C SER A 72 1.05 -13.83 -13.99
N ARG A 73 1.36 -15.05 -14.46
CA ARG A 73 1.88 -16.14 -13.63
C ARG A 73 3.40 -16.12 -13.68
N GLY A 74 4.03 -15.74 -12.58
CA GLY A 74 5.47 -15.57 -12.42
C GLY A 74 6.22 -16.83 -12.02
N THR A 75 7.48 -16.66 -11.61
CA THR A 75 8.33 -17.65 -10.94
C THR A 75 8.21 -17.52 -9.43
N ALA A 76 9.08 -18.18 -8.67
CA ALA A 76 9.08 -18.10 -7.20
C ALA A 76 9.45 -16.69 -6.68
N ASP A 77 10.10 -15.88 -7.50
CA ASP A 77 10.82 -14.65 -7.13
C ASP A 77 10.75 -13.54 -8.19
N ARG A 78 9.93 -13.71 -9.23
CA ARG A 78 9.80 -12.74 -10.31
C ARG A 78 8.47 -12.85 -11.02
N CYS A 79 7.89 -11.69 -11.34
CA CYS A 79 6.73 -11.61 -12.20
C CYS A 79 6.84 -10.48 -13.24
N THR A 80 6.26 -10.70 -14.42
CA THR A 80 6.23 -9.71 -15.51
C THR A 80 4.92 -8.95 -15.49
N PHE A 81 4.96 -7.69 -15.08
CA PHE A 81 3.79 -6.84 -15.03
C PHE A 81 3.26 -6.49 -16.43
N ARG A 82 1.96 -6.72 -16.66
CA ARG A 82 1.29 -6.40 -17.93
C ARG A 82 0.29 -5.27 -17.73
N ARG A 83 0.45 -4.20 -18.51
CA ARG A 83 -0.40 -3.01 -18.43
C ARG A 83 -1.84 -3.32 -18.91
N PRO A 84 -2.87 -2.73 -18.29
CA PRO A 84 -4.23 -2.77 -18.82
C PRO A 84 -4.30 -2.03 -20.17
N ARG A 85 -4.83 -2.68 -21.20
CA ARG A 85 -4.92 -2.10 -22.56
C ARG A 85 -5.77 -0.83 -22.64
N ARG A 86 -6.75 -0.69 -21.74
CA ARG A 86 -7.69 0.45 -21.68
C ARG A 86 -7.24 1.56 -20.74
N ALA A 87 -6.11 1.39 -20.06
CA ALA A 87 -5.62 2.41 -19.13
C ALA A 87 -5.06 3.61 -19.90
N ASN A 88 -5.53 4.80 -19.56
CA ASN A 88 -4.90 6.06 -19.95
C ASN A 88 -3.58 6.26 -19.17
N TYR A 89 -3.57 5.93 -17.88
CA TYR A 89 -2.35 5.91 -17.05
C TYR A 89 -2.39 4.80 -15.99
N ILE A 90 -1.23 4.44 -15.47
CA ILE A 90 -1.07 3.43 -14.40
C ILE A 90 -1.01 4.14 -13.06
N VAL A 91 -1.65 3.55 -12.06
CA VAL A 91 -1.68 4.08 -10.69
C VAL A 91 -0.98 3.15 -9.69
N ALA A 92 -1.01 1.84 -9.94
CA ALA A 92 -0.39 0.87 -9.06
C ALA A 92 0.03 -0.41 -9.77
N SER A 93 1.01 -1.10 -9.18
CA SER A 93 1.31 -2.50 -9.40
C SER A 93 0.80 -3.34 -8.22
N PHE A 94 0.63 -4.64 -8.43
CA PHE A 94 0.40 -5.58 -7.33
C PHE A 94 1.02 -6.93 -7.64
N HIS A 95 1.52 -7.61 -6.61
CA HIS A 95 1.95 -8.99 -6.74
C HIS A 95 1.81 -9.79 -5.43
N THR A 96 1.70 -11.10 -5.54
CA THR A 96 1.83 -12.02 -4.42
C THR A 96 3.29 -12.46 -4.32
N HIS A 97 3.80 -12.66 -3.10
CA HIS A 97 4.90 -13.60 -2.90
C HIS A 97 4.35 -15.04 -2.98
N GLY A 98 5.23 -16.00 -3.28
CA GLY A 98 4.88 -17.42 -3.35
C GLY A 98 4.50 -18.06 -2.00
N GLY A 99 4.64 -19.38 -1.93
CA GLY A 99 4.43 -20.13 -0.69
C GLY A 99 5.54 -19.89 0.32
N TYR A 100 5.25 -20.14 1.58
CA TYR A 100 6.22 -19.97 2.66
C TYR A 100 7.41 -20.91 2.49
N LEU A 101 8.63 -20.38 2.67
CA LEU A 101 9.88 -21.13 2.64
C LEU A 101 10.74 -20.77 3.86
N ALA A 102 10.94 -21.74 4.76
CA ALA A 102 11.71 -21.52 5.99
C ALA A 102 13.12 -21.02 5.69
N GLY A 103 13.59 -20.02 6.46
CA GLY A 103 14.91 -19.41 6.29
C GLY A 103 15.00 -18.30 5.22
N TYR A 104 13.92 -17.98 4.51
CA TYR A 104 13.86 -16.88 3.54
C TYR A 104 13.02 -15.71 4.05
N ASP A 105 13.38 -14.48 3.69
CA ASP A 105 12.60 -13.26 4.01
C ASP A 105 11.36 -13.14 3.10
N ASN A 106 10.43 -14.08 3.23
CA ASN A 106 9.23 -14.13 2.38
C ASN A 106 8.16 -13.12 2.81
N GLU A 107 8.32 -12.45 3.96
CA GLU A 107 7.23 -11.71 4.62
C GLU A 107 7.36 -10.19 4.57
N VAL A 108 8.41 -9.67 3.93
CA VAL A 108 8.64 -8.25 3.72
C VAL A 108 8.97 -8.01 2.24
N PRO A 109 8.34 -7.03 1.56
CA PRO A 109 8.73 -6.63 0.21
C PRO A 109 10.21 -6.30 0.11
N SER A 110 10.84 -6.66 -1.00
CA SER A 110 12.28 -6.51 -1.20
C SER A 110 12.68 -5.06 -1.45
N ILE A 111 13.99 -4.78 -1.37
CA ILE A 111 14.54 -3.50 -1.86
C ILE A 111 14.31 -3.33 -3.36
N ILE A 112 14.28 -4.41 -4.14
CA ILE A 112 14.06 -4.37 -5.59
C ILE A 112 12.64 -3.89 -5.89
N ASP A 113 11.65 -4.36 -5.12
CA ASP A 113 10.26 -3.89 -5.23
C ASP A 113 10.18 -2.39 -5.00
N LEU A 114 10.81 -1.89 -3.92
CA LEU A 114 10.79 -0.47 -3.61
C LEU A 114 11.49 0.35 -4.71
N GLU A 115 12.67 -0.05 -5.18
CA GLU A 115 13.38 0.69 -6.23
C GLU A 115 12.62 0.70 -7.57
N SER A 116 11.93 -0.40 -7.90
CA SER A 116 11.06 -0.48 -9.08
C SER A 116 9.93 0.55 -9.00
N GLU A 117 9.18 0.59 -7.90
CA GLU A 117 8.08 1.55 -7.71
C GLU A 117 8.59 2.99 -7.64
N ARG A 118 9.76 3.22 -7.02
CA ARG A 118 10.43 4.53 -6.99
C ARG A 118 10.77 5.03 -8.38
N SER A 119 11.34 4.18 -9.23
CA SER A 119 11.74 4.56 -10.58
C SER A 119 10.55 4.93 -11.47
N GLN A 120 9.37 4.36 -11.18
CA GLN A 120 8.14 4.59 -11.93
C GLN A 120 7.23 5.65 -11.28
N GLY A 121 7.53 6.07 -10.05
CA GLY A 121 6.66 6.96 -9.27
C GLY A 121 5.31 6.34 -8.92
N LEU A 122 5.26 5.00 -8.85
CA LEU A 122 4.06 4.21 -8.62
C LEU A 122 3.96 3.71 -7.17
N ARG A 123 2.83 3.08 -6.88
CA ARG A 123 2.60 2.31 -5.66
C ARG A 123 2.58 0.83 -6.03
N GLY A 124 3.18 0.00 -5.19
CA GLY A 124 3.07 -1.45 -5.28
C GLY A 124 2.27 -2.01 -4.11
N TYR A 125 1.47 -3.04 -4.35
CA TYR A 125 0.75 -3.77 -3.32
C TYR A 125 1.22 -5.22 -3.26
N VAL A 126 1.57 -5.70 -2.07
CA VAL A 126 2.17 -7.04 -1.92
C VAL A 126 1.42 -7.87 -0.89
N ALA A 127 1.12 -9.12 -1.24
CA ALA A 127 0.59 -10.13 -0.33
C ALA A 127 1.64 -11.20 -0.04
N THR A 128 1.89 -11.48 1.24
CA THR A 128 2.94 -12.43 1.67
C THR A 128 2.34 -13.74 2.19
N PRO A 129 3.09 -14.87 2.22
CA PRO A 129 2.57 -16.16 2.65
C PRO A 129 1.92 -16.17 4.03
N GLY A 130 2.36 -15.34 4.98
CA GLY A 130 1.76 -15.16 6.29
C GLY A 130 0.45 -14.39 6.28
N GLY A 131 -0.05 -14.01 5.11
CA GLY A 131 -1.30 -13.28 4.90
C GLY A 131 -1.21 -11.78 5.18
N ARG A 132 -0.02 -11.19 5.18
CA ARG A 132 0.15 -9.73 5.33
C ARG A 132 -0.19 -9.02 4.03
N PHE A 133 -0.62 -7.77 4.17
CA PHE A 133 -0.88 -6.87 3.06
C PHE A 133 -0.03 -5.61 3.19
N TRP A 134 0.84 -5.38 2.22
CA TRP A 134 1.82 -4.30 2.22
C TRP A 134 1.55 -3.26 1.12
N LEU A 135 1.94 -2.02 1.40
CA LEU A 135 2.10 -0.94 0.44
C LEU A 135 3.58 -0.66 0.26
N VAL A 136 4.03 -0.62 -0.99
CA VAL A 136 5.33 -0.14 -1.44
C VAL A 136 5.12 1.24 -2.05
N ASP A 137 5.43 2.30 -1.31
CA ASP A 137 5.22 3.68 -1.78
C ASP A 137 6.50 4.22 -2.43
N GLY A 138 6.51 4.22 -3.76
CA GLY A 138 7.63 4.71 -4.55
C GLY A 138 7.92 6.19 -4.34
N LYS A 139 6.88 7.03 -4.18
CA LYS A 139 7.06 8.48 -3.97
C LYS A 139 7.66 8.77 -2.60
N GLN A 140 7.21 8.06 -1.57
CA GLN A 140 7.66 8.24 -0.20
C GLN A 140 8.89 7.40 0.18
N SER A 141 9.38 6.56 -0.74
CA SER A 141 10.56 5.71 -0.54
C SER A 141 10.45 4.77 0.68
N ARG A 142 9.27 4.21 0.91
CA ARG A 142 8.98 3.39 2.10
C ARG A 142 8.03 2.24 1.80
N VAL A 143 8.13 1.20 2.61
CA VAL A 143 7.20 0.07 2.64
C VAL A 143 6.41 0.12 3.94
N GLN A 144 5.08 -0.05 3.87
CA GLN A 144 4.16 0.10 4.99
C GLN A 144 3.23 -1.11 5.08
N LEU A 145 3.08 -1.68 6.26
CA LEU A 145 2.14 -2.75 6.54
C LEU A 145 0.73 -2.16 6.65
N LEU A 146 -0.12 -2.45 5.66
CA LEU A 146 -1.51 -2.05 5.68
C LEU A 146 -2.35 -2.99 6.55
N CYS A 147 -2.01 -4.27 6.56
CA CYS A 147 -2.68 -5.27 7.38
C CYS A 147 -1.73 -6.41 7.77
N GLY A 148 -1.83 -6.88 9.02
CA GLY A 148 -0.92 -7.87 9.60
C GLY A 148 -1.16 -9.32 9.15
N PRO A 149 -0.56 -10.31 9.84
CA PRO A 149 -0.71 -11.72 9.53
C PRO A 149 -2.17 -12.16 9.48
N LYS A 150 -2.46 -13.16 8.64
CA LYS A 150 -3.80 -13.76 8.45
C LYS A 150 -4.89 -12.76 8.02
N CYS A 151 -4.51 -11.63 7.42
CA CYS A 151 -5.44 -10.67 6.85
C CYS A 151 -5.92 -11.09 5.46
N LEU A 152 -5.02 -11.71 4.70
CA LEU A 152 -5.28 -12.40 3.43
C LEU A 152 -5.13 -13.92 3.64
N PRO A 153 -5.53 -14.77 2.67
CA PRO A 153 -5.26 -16.20 2.75
C PRO A 153 -3.79 -16.44 3.03
N TRP A 154 -3.49 -17.39 3.90
CA TRP A 154 -2.14 -17.60 4.39
C TRP A 154 -1.74 -19.07 4.22
N ASP A 155 -0.44 -19.28 4.14
CA ASP A 155 0.16 -20.61 4.05
C ASP A 155 0.13 -21.27 5.43
N PRO A 156 -0.52 -22.44 5.62
CA PRO A 156 -0.52 -23.15 6.89
C PRO A 156 0.89 -23.53 7.39
N ARG A 157 1.89 -23.56 6.50
CA ARG A 157 3.30 -23.80 6.86
C ARG A 157 3.95 -22.59 7.52
N PHE A 158 3.35 -21.40 7.42
CA PHE A 158 3.82 -20.21 8.12
C PHE A 158 3.74 -20.42 9.63
N THR A 159 4.88 -20.42 10.31
CA THR A 159 4.94 -20.49 11.77
C THR A 159 5.19 -19.10 12.36
N GLN A 160 4.38 -18.70 13.34
CA GLN A 160 4.38 -17.35 13.90
C GLN A 160 5.69 -16.99 14.67
N GLY A 161 6.61 -17.94 14.83
CA GLY A 161 7.84 -17.81 15.61
C GLY A 161 9.11 -17.42 14.83
N GLU A 162 9.14 -17.50 13.49
CA GLU A 162 10.38 -17.18 12.74
C GLU A 162 10.63 -15.66 12.59
N LEU A 163 9.67 -14.80 12.94
CA LEU A 163 9.64 -13.41 12.47
C LEU A 163 9.18 -12.39 13.52
N GLU A 164 9.51 -12.57 14.80
CA GLU A 164 9.25 -11.60 15.89
C GLU A 164 9.85 -10.19 15.66
N ARG A 165 10.45 -9.92 14.49
CA ARG A 165 11.06 -8.63 14.11
C ARG A 165 10.51 -8.02 12.81
N ILE A 166 9.29 -8.37 12.39
CA ILE A 166 8.63 -7.64 11.29
C ILE A 166 8.00 -6.35 11.80
N ARG A 167 8.53 -5.22 11.33
CA ARG A 167 8.04 -3.88 11.66
C ARG A 167 6.86 -3.51 10.78
N LYS A 168 6.06 -2.54 11.22
CA LYS A 168 4.95 -1.99 10.43
C LYS A 168 5.40 -1.12 9.25
N SER A 169 6.68 -0.76 9.18
CA SER A 169 7.22 0.09 8.13
C SER A 169 8.72 -0.14 7.97
N TYR A 170 9.22 0.05 6.75
CA TYR A 170 10.64 0.02 6.40
C TYR A 170 10.98 1.15 5.43
N THR A 171 12.07 1.83 5.73
CA THR A 171 12.73 2.77 4.82
C THR A 171 13.56 2.00 3.80
N ARG A 172 13.90 2.68 2.69
CA ARG A 172 14.86 2.17 1.70
C ARG A 172 16.16 1.65 2.31
N LYS A 173 16.75 2.41 3.25
CA LYS A 173 18.01 2.03 3.92
C LYS A 173 17.84 0.71 4.67
N GLU A 174 16.75 0.57 5.42
CA GLU A 174 16.49 -0.64 6.21
C GLU A 174 16.22 -1.86 5.32
N LEU A 175 15.50 -1.70 4.20
CA LEU A 175 15.33 -2.79 3.22
C LEU A 175 16.66 -3.21 2.59
N PHE A 176 17.52 -2.24 2.28
CA PHE A 176 18.85 -2.52 1.77
C PHE A 176 19.73 -3.27 2.78
N GLU A 177 19.64 -2.91 4.07
CA GLU A 177 20.33 -3.63 5.15
C GLU A 177 19.80 -5.05 5.35
N ARG A 178 18.49 -5.28 5.15
CA ARG A 178 17.88 -6.61 5.23
C ARG A 178 18.27 -7.55 4.10
N ALA A 179 18.61 -7.01 2.93
CA ALA A 179 18.96 -7.78 1.75
C ALA A 179 20.44 -8.24 1.73
N ARG A 180 21.22 -7.93 2.78
CA ARG A 180 22.62 -8.34 2.94
C ARG A 180 22.72 -9.61 3.77
#